data_AF-A0A8C0WM01-F1
#
_entry.id   AF-A0A8C0WM01-F1
#
_cell.length_a   1.000
_cell.length_b   1.000
_cell.length_c   1.000
_cell.angle_alpha   90.00
_cell.angle_beta   90.00
_cell.angle_gamma   90.00
#
_symmetry.space_group_name_H-M   'P 1'
#
loop_
_entity.id
_entity.type
_entity.pdbx_description
1 polymer ?
#
loop_
_entity_poly.entity_id
_entity_poly.type
_entity_poly.pdbx_seq_one_letter_code
_entity_poly.pdbx_strand_id
1 'polypeptide(L)'
;MQTLSELAKSFQDMADRCLLVLHLEVRVHCFHYLIPLAKEGNYAIVANVESMDYDPLVVKLNKDISAIEEAMSVSLQQHKFQYIFEGLGHLISCILINGAQYFRRISESGIKKMCRNIFVLQQNLTNITMSREADLDFARSFWNSLDWCLSFLNLRKVNK
;
A
#
# COMPACT_ATOMS: atom_id res chain seq x y z
N MET A 1 -39.17 -28.94 2.88
CA MET A 1 -39.08 -27.81 3.85
C MET A 1 -37.65 -27.76 4.34
N GLN A 2 -36.91 -26.70 4.01
CA GLN A 2 -35.60 -26.49 4.65
C GLN A 2 -35.82 -26.28 6.14
N THR A 3 -35.00 -26.92 6.97
CA THR A 3 -35.07 -26.70 8.41
C THR A 3 -34.52 -25.31 8.75
N LEU A 4 -34.99 -24.68 9.85
CA LEU A 4 -34.49 -23.38 10.29
C LEU A 4 -32.95 -23.37 10.44
N SER A 5 -32.38 -24.52 10.82
CA SER A 5 -30.93 -24.73 10.94
C SER A 5 -30.22 -24.69 9.60
N GLU A 6 -30.77 -25.32 8.56
CA GLU A 6 -30.21 -25.28 7.20
C GLU A 6 -30.21 -23.86 6.64
N LEU A 7 -31.29 -23.11 6.87
CA LEU A 7 -31.40 -21.72 6.42
C LEU A 7 -30.40 -20.82 7.16
N ALA A 8 -30.27 -20.96 8.47
CA ALA A 8 -29.29 -20.22 9.27
C ALA A 8 -27.86 -20.49 8.78
N LYS A 9 -27.54 -21.76 8.48
CA LYS A 9 -26.24 -22.14 7.92
C LYS A 9 -26.00 -21.49 6.56
N SER A 10 -26.99 -21.51 5.67
CA SER A 10 -26.89 -20.86 4.36
C SER A 10 -26.62 -19.35 4.45
N PHE A 11 -27.23 -18.65 5.42
CA PHE A 11 -26.96 -17.23 5.62
C PHE A 11 -25.55 -16.98 6.16
N GLN A 12 -25.07 -17.84 7.07
CA GLN A 12 -23.71 -17.76 7.57
C GLN A 12 -22.68 -17.97 6.45
N ASP A 13 -22.86 -19.01 5.63
CA ASP A 13 -21.98 -19.31 4.50
C ASP A 13 -21.93 -18.14 3.49
N MET A 14 -23.07 -17.46 3.28
CA MET A 14 -23.14 -16.28 2.42
C MET A 14 -22.41 -15.09 3.04
N ALA A 15 -22.58 -14.84 4.34
CA ALA A 15 -21.89 -13.76 5.04
C ALA A 15 -20.36 -13.95 5.01
N ASP A 16 -19.88 -15.17 5.21
CA ASP A 16 -18.46 -15.49 5.19
C ASP A 16 -17.85 -15.29 3.80
N ARG A 17 -18.59 -15.65 2.74
CA ARG A 17 -18.19 -15.34 1.36
C ARG A 17 -18.12 -13.85 1.08
N CYS A 18 -19.09 -13.07 1.55
CA CYS A 18 -19.06 -11.61 1.41
C CYS A 18 -17.82 -11.01 2.10
N LEU A 19 -17.48 -11.47 3.30
CA LEU A 19 -16.27 -11.02 4.01
C LEU A 19 -15.00 -11.36 3.24
N LEU A 20 -14.90 -12.58 2.70
CA LEU A 20 -13.77 -12.97 1.87
C LEU A 20 -13.65 -12.09 0.61
N VAL A 21 -14.78 -11.80 -0.05
CA VAL A 21 -14.79 -10.93 -1.24
C VAL A 21 -14.32 -9.53 -0.88
N LEU A 22 -14.80 -8.93 0.21
CA LEU A 22 -14.36 -7.61 0.66
C LEU A 22 -12.86 -7.60 1.01
N HIS A 23 -12.37 -8.64 1.69
CA HIS A 23 -10.96 -8.82 1.99
C HIS A 23 -10.08 -8.90 0.73
N LEU A 24 -10.56 -9.58 -0.31
CA LEU A 24 -9.87 -9.67 -1.60
C LEU A 24 -9.95 -8.36 -2.39
N GLU A 25 -11.10 -7.68 -2.38
CA GLU A 25 -11.34 -6.43 -3.09
C GLU A 25 -10.32 -5.36 -2.70
N VAL A 26 -10.12 -5.13 -1.40
CA VAL A 26 -9.15 -4.12 -0.92
C VAL A 26 -7.72 -4.43 -1.40
N ARG A 27 -7.35 -5.72 -1.51
CA ARG A 27 -6.04 -6.13 -2.04
C ARG A 27 -5.92 -5.86 -3.54
N VAL A 28 -7.00 -6.09 -4.28
CA VAL A 28 -7.07 -5.78 -5.71
C VAL A 28 -6.86 -4.29 -5.95
N HIS A 29 -7.44 -3.41 -5.13
CA HIS A 29 -7.18 -1.97 -5.18
C HIS A 29 -5.70 -1.65 -4.95
N CYS A 30 -5.06 -2.25 -3.95
CA CYS A 30 -3.62 -2.07 -3.75
C CYS A 30 -2.81 -2.46 -5.00
N PHE A 31 -3.10 -3.60 -5.63
CA PHE A 31 -2.43 -4.00 -6.87
C PHE A 31 -2.70 -3.04 -8.02
N HIS A 32 -3.97 -2.63 -8.20
CA HIS A 32 -4.40 -1.75 -9.28
C HIS A 32 -3.65 -0.42 -9.28
N TYR A 33 -3.47 0.20 -8.11
CA TYR A 33 -2.81 1.49 -8.00
C TYR A 33 -1.29 1.40 -7.84
N LEU A 34 -0.76 0.40 -7.13
CA LEU A 34 0.68 0.36 -6.79
C LEU A 34 1.55 -0.34 -7.84
N ILE A 35 1.02 -1.29 -8.61
CA ILE A 35 1.81 -1.93 -9.69
C ILE A 35 2.18 -0.90 -10.78
N PRO A 36 1.24 -0.08 -11.31
CA PRO A 36 1.59 0.95 -12.30
C PRO A 36 2.54 1.99 -11.73
N LEU A 37 2.40 2.34 -10.44
CA LEU A 37 3.33 3.26 -9.77
C LEU A 37 4.78 2.78 -9.87
N ALA A 38 5.04 1.48 -9.71
CA ALA A 38 6.39 0.93 -9.83
C ALA A 38 6.89 0.82 -11.28
N LYS A 39 5.99 0.57 -12.25
CA LYS A 39 6.37 0.31 -13.64
C LYS A 39 6.45 1.56 -14.52
N GLU A 40 5.54 2.50 -14.31
CA GLU A 40 5.30 3.67 -15.17
C GLU A 40 5.67 4.98 -14.47
N GLY A 41 5.95 4.92 -13.17
CA GLY A 41 6.27 6.08 -12.37
C GLY A 41 7.56 6.77 -12.82
N ASN A 42 7.51 8.10 -12.88
CA ASN A 42 8.67 8.91 -13.24
C ASN A 42 9.56 9.19 -12.01
N TYR A 43 10.38 8.19 -11.63
CA TYR A 43 11.34 8.27 -10.52
C TYR A 43 12.78 8.50 -10.97
N ALA A 44 13.01 8.54 -12.29
CA ALA A 44 14.32 8.71 -12.91
C ALA A 44 14.72 10.18 -13.09
N ILE A 45 13.76 11.09 -13.22
CA ILE A 45 14.05 12.53 -13.40
C ILE A 45 14.43 13.13 -12.05
N VAL A 46 15.57 13.82 -12.03
CA VAL A 46 15.91 14.82 -11.01
C VAL A 46 14.95 15.97 -11.23
N ALA A 47 13.75 15.88 -10.64
CA ALA A 47 12.83 17.00 -10.67
C ALA A 47 13.53 18.17 -9.97
N ASN A 48 13.41 19.38 -10.54
CA ASN A 48 13.70 20.59 -9.80
C ASN A 48 13.00 20.48 -8.43
N VAL A 49 13.68 20.96 -7.40
CA VAL A 49 13.52 20.74 -5.96
C VAL A 49 12.11 21.03 -5.39
N GLU A 50 11.11 21.32 -6.22
CA GLU A 50 9.83 21.92 -5.83
C GLU A 50 8.61 21.00 -5.92
N SER A 51 8.64 19.85 -6.61
CA SER A 51 7.49 18.92 -6.55
C SER A 51 7.59 18.01 -5.32
N MET A 52 7.23 18.54 -4.15
CA MET A 52 6.97 17.76 -2.93
C MET A 52 5.76 16.83 -3.06
N ASP A 53 5.09 16.85 -4.20
CA ASP A 53 3.83 16.15 -4.45
C ASP A 53 3.95 14.63 -4.31
N TYR A 54 2.90 14.06 -3.74
CA TYR A 54 2.64 12.63 -3.71
C TYR A 54 2.36 12.12 -5.12
N ASP A 55 2.61 10.83 -5.33
CA ASP A 55 2.18 10.21 -6.57
C ASP A 55 0.64 10.22 -6.68
N PRO A 56 0.05 10.66 -7.82
CA PRO A 56 -1.41 10.69 -7.98
C PRO A 56 -2.07 9.33 -7.73
N LEU A 57 -1.40 8.22 -8.05
CA LEU A 57 -1.93 6.88 -7.79
C LEU A 57 -2.01 6.56 -6.30
N VAL A 58 -1.06 7.07 -5.51
CA VAL A 58 -1.07 6.92 -4.03
C VAL A 58 -2.20 7.74 -3.43
N VAL A 59 -2.41 8.97 -3.92
CA VAL A 59 -3.52 9.82 -3.47
C VAL A 59 -4.87 9.17 -3.79
N LYS A 60 -5.01 8.58 -5.00
CA LYS A 60 -6.21 7.84 -5.39
C LYS A 60 -6.44 6.62 -4.51
N LEU A 61 -5.41 5.79 -4.29
CA LEU A 61 -5.50 4.62 -3.42
C LEU A 61 -5.92 5.00 -1.99
N ASN A 62 -5.33 6.05 -1.40
CA ASN A 62 -5.72 6.50 -0.06
C ASN A 62 -7.19 6.91 0.02
N LYS A 63 -7.67 7.67 -0.98
CA LYS A 63 -9.08 8.07 -1.03
C LYS A 63 -10.00 6.86 -1.17
N ASP A 64 -9.61 5.92 -2.01
CA ASP A 64 -10.37 4.71 -2.29
C ASP A 64 -10.46 3.77 -1.08
N ILE A 65 -9.32 3.51 -0.42
CA ILE A 65 -9.27 2.75 0.84
C ILE A 65 -10.12 3.44 1.93
N SER A 66 -10.01 4.76 2.08
CA SER A 66 -10.83 5.50 3.05
C SER A 66 -12.33 5.47 2.73
N ALA A 67 -12.72 5.52 1.45
CA ALA A 67 -14.12 5.39 1.07
C ALA A 67 -14.67 3.99 1.35
N ILE A 68 -13.85 2.96 1.09
CA ILE A 68 -14.18 1.57 1.41
C ILE A 68 -14.32 1.41 2.94
N GLU A 69 -13.41 1.99 3.72
CA GLU A 69 -13.48 1.99 5.19
C GLU A 69 -14.79 2.61 5.69
N GLU A 70 -15.13 3.82 5.24
CA GLU A 70 -16.34 4.54 5.66
C GLU A 70 -17.61 3.74 5.33
N ALA A 71 -17.68 3.12 4.15
CA ALA A 71 -18.82 2.31 3.75
C ALA A 71 -18.98 1.04 4.62
N MET A 72 -17.87 0.45 5.06
CA MET A 72 -17.86 -0.81 5.81
C MET A 72 -17.99 -0.63 7.31
N SER A 73 -17.47 0.46 7.88
CA SER A 73 -17.45 0.70 9.33
C SER A 73 -18.85 0.83 9.93
N VAL A 74 -19.82 1.30 9.14
CA VAL A 74 -21.24 1.39 9.54
C VAL A 74 -21.96 0.04 9.49
N SER A 75 -21.48 -0.88 8.64
CA SER A 75 -22.20 -2.10 8.27
C SER A 75 -21.65 -3.37 8.95
N LEU A 76 -20.41 -3.33 9.44
CA LEU A 76 -19.71 -4.51 9.95
C LEU A 76 -19.34 -4.40 11.43
N GLN A 77 -19.33 -5.54 12.11
CA GLN A 77 -18.78 -5.66 13.46
C GLN A 77 -17.25 -5.50 13.43
N GLN A 78 -16.67 -4.93 14.48
CA GLN A 78 -15.24 -4.58 14.56
C GLN A 78 -14.29 -5.72 14.14
N HIS A 79 -14.53 -6.96 14.57
CA HIS A 79 -13.65 -8.09 14.23
C HIS A 79 -13.71 -8.46 12.73
N LYS A 80 -14.88 -8.34 12.09
CA LYS A 80 -15.06 -8.57 10.65
C LYS A 80 -14.42 -7.45 9.84
N PHE A 81 -14.52 -6.23 10.34
CA PHE A 81 -13.87 -5.07 9.77
C PHE A 81 -12.33 -5.22 9.83
N GLN A 82 -11.78 -5.59 10.98
CA GLN A 82 -10.34 -5.85 11.15
C GLN A 82 -9.83 -6.93 10.19
N TYR A 83 -10.59 -8.02 10.01
CA TYR A 83 -10.25 -9.10 9.08
C TYR A 83 -10.05 -8.58 7.65
N ILE A 84 -10.83 -7.59 7.19
CA ILE A 84 -10.74 -7.08 5.82
C ILE A 84 -9.39 -6.39 5.57
N PHE A 85 -8.93 -5.57 6.52
CA PHE A 85 -7.70 -4.78 6.40
C PHE A 85 -6.44 -5.50 6.92
N GLU A 86 -6.60 -6.64 7.60
CA GLU A 86 -5.49 -7.45 8.09
C GLU A 86 -4.50 -7.78 6.96
N GLY A 87 -3.20 -7.59 7.20
CA GLY A 87 -2.15 -7.93 6.24
C GLY A 87 -1.96 -6.97 5.06
N LEU A 88 -2.73 -5.88 4.98
CA LEU A 88 -2.55 -4.87 3.91
C LEU A 88 -1.20 -4.16 3.99
N GLY A 89 -0.72 -3.80 5.19
CA GLY A 89 0.59 -3.17 5.35
C GLY A 89 1.72 -4.03 4.79
N HIS A 90 1.68 -5.33 5.07
CA HIS A 90 2.60 -6.32 4.51
C HIS A 90 2.49 -6.39 2.97
N LEU A 91 1.27 -6.49 2.43
CA LEU A 91 1.05 -6.53 0.98
C LEU A 91 1.61 -5.29 0.28
N ILE A 92 1.29 -4.09 0.78
CA ILE A 92 1.79 -2.83 0.22
C ILE A 92 3.32 -2.78 0.29
N SER A 93 3.91 -3.16 1.42
CA SER A 93 5.36 -3.25 1.59
C SER A 93 5.99 -4.16 0.53
N CYS A 94 5.45 -5.37 0.35
CA CYS A 94 5.91 -6.31 -0.67
C CYS A 94 5.80 -5.72 -2.08
N ILE A 95 4.68 -5.11 -2.44
CA ILE A 95 4.50 -4.52 -3.78
C ILE A 95 5.54 -3.42 -4.03
N LEU A 96 5.74 -2.52 -3.07
CA LEU A 96 6.64 -1.38 -3.24
C LEU A 96 8.10 -1.79 -3.25
N ILE A 97 8.52 -2.73 -2.40
CA ILE A 97 9.90 -3.26 -2.40
C ILE A 97 10.16 -4.04 -3.69
N ASN A 98 9.28 -4.97 -4.08
CA ASN A 98 9.42 -5.71 -5.34
C ASN A 98 9.31 -4.77 -6.54
N GLY A 99 8.63 -3.63 -6.40
CA GLY A 99 8.55 -2.58 -7.39
C GLY A 99 9.92 -2.02 -7.79
N ALA A 100 10.89 -2.06 -6.86
CA ALA A 100 12.24 -1.53 -7.09
C ALA A 100 12.92 -2.12 -8.32
N GLN A 101 12.66 -3.40 -8.63
CA GLN A 101 13.26 -4.11 -9.77
C GLN A 101 12.84 -3.55 -11.14
N TYR A 102 11.70 -2.84 -11.22
CA TYR A 102 11.20 -2.28 -12.47
C TYR A 102 11.86 -0.94 -12.84
N PHE A 103 12.53 -0.29 -11.89
CA PHE A 103 13.23 0.97 -12.16
C PHE A 103 14.58 0.71 -12.85
N ARG A 104 14.67 1.07 -14.14
CA ARG A 104 15.95 1.06 -14.87
C ARG A 104 16.96 2.07 -14.31
N ARG A 105 16.47 3.21 -13.84
CA ARG A 105 17.23 4.28 -13.18
C ARG A 105 16.36 4.91 -12.12
N ILE A 106 16.94 5.23 -10.98
CA ILE A 106 16.27 5.94 -9.91
C ILE A 106 17.17 7.05 -9.38
N SER A 107 16.58 8.20 -9.09
CA SER A 107 17.25 9.37 -8.51
C SER A 107 17.04 9.40 -6.99
N GLU A 108 17.92 10.10 -6.26
CA GLU A 108 17.74 10.39 -4.82
C GLU A 108 16.38 11.09 -4.56
N SER A 109 15.98 12.02 -5.42
CA SER A 109 14.65 12.66 -5.37
C SER A 109 13.51 11.66 -5.56
N GLY A 110 13.69 10.67 -6.44
CA GLY A 110 12.74 9.58 -6.64
C GLY A 110 12.60 8.70 -5.40
N ILE A 111 13.72 8.35 -4.76
CA ILE A 111 13.69 7.59 -3.49
C ILE A 111 12.96 8.38 -2.41
N LYS A 112 13.28 9.67 -2.25
CA LYS A 112 12.58 10.54 -1.29
C LYS A 112 11.07 10.62 -1.58
N LYS A 113 10.67 10.68 -2.86
CA LYS A 113 9.26 10.63 -3.26
C LYS A 113 8.60 9.30 -2.86
N MET A 114 9.28 8.17 -3.09
CA MET A 114 8.79 6.86 -2.67
C MET A 114 8.65 6.75 -1.14
N CYS A 115 9.63 7.24 -0.37
CA CYS A 115 9.53 7.27 1.09
C CYS A 115 8.33 8.10 1.59
N ARG A 116 8.02 9.23 0.94
CA ARG A 116 6.82 10.04 1.22
C ARG A 116 5.53 9.29 0.88
N ASN A 117 5.49 8.61 -0.27
CA ASN A 117 4.37 7.78 -0.68
C ASN A 117 4.09 6.65 0.33
N ILE A 118 5.13 5.95 0.77
CA ILE A 118 5.04 4.91 1.81
C ILE A 118 4.49 5.50 3.11
N PHE A 119 4.95 6.69 3.49
CA PHE A 119 4.49 7.35 4.71
C PHE A 119 3.02 7.72 4.69
N VAL A 120 2.50 8.27 3.60
CA VAL A 120 1.08 8.62 3.53
C VAL A 120 0.18 7.37 3.49
N LEU A 121 0.63 6.28 2.84
CA LEU A 121 -0.07 4.99 2.89
C LEU A 121 -0.07 4.40 4.31
N GLN A 122 1.08 4.49 5.00
CA GLN A 122 1.22 4.02 6.37
C GLN A 122 0.29 4.77 7.33
N GLN A 123 0.21 6.09 7.21
CA GLN A 123 -0.70 6.90 8.03
C GLN A 123 -2.16 6.52 7.78
N ASN A 124 -2.55 6.36 6.51
CA ASN A 124 -3.91 5.96 6.16
C ASN A 124 -4.26 4.60 6.78
N LEU A 125 -3.42 3.59 6.59
CA LEU A 125 -3.65 2.27 7.18
C LEU A 125 -3.62 2.27 8.71
N THR A 126 -2.67 2.98 9.33
CA THR A 126 -2.59 3.07 10.81
C THR A 126 -3.86 3.67 11.39
N ASN A 127 -4.45 4.66 10.73
CA ASN A 127 -5.72 5.27 11.16
C ASN A 127 -6.89 4.29 11.05
N ILE A 128 -6.90 3.44 10.03
CA ILE A 128 -7.97 2.46 9.78
C ILE A 128 -7.85 1.26 10.71
N THR A 129 -6.66 0.68 10.82
CA THR A 129 -6.40 -0.53 11.60
C THR A 129 -6.20 -0.24 13.08
N MET A 130 -5.92 1.02 13.44
CA MET A 130 -5.51 1.46 14.78
C MET A 130 -4.31 0.65 15.30
N SER A 131 -3.46 0.20 14.37
CA SER A 131 -2.34 -0.69 14.65
C SER A 131 -1.08 -0.21 13.94
N ARG A 132 0.09 -0.58 14.46
CA ARG A 132 1.37 -0.19 13.87
C ARG A 132 1.69 -1.04 12.64
N GLU A 133 1.88 -0.37 11.52
CA GLU A 133 2.27 -0.98 10.24
C GLU A 133 3.81 -1.14 10.12
N ALA A 134 4.39 -2.12 10.83
CA ALA A 134 5.84 -2.33 10.88
C ALA A 134 6.47 -2.72 9.51
N ASP A 135 5.73 -3.44 8.66
CA ASP A 135 6.18 -3.79 7.31
C ASP A 135 6.42 -2.55 6.43
N LEU A 136 5.68 -1.46 6.66
CA LEU A 136 5.86 -0.20 5.93
C LEU A 136 7.05 0.61 6.46
N ASP A 137 7.36 0.50 7.76
CA ASP A 137 8.62 1.01 8.31
C ASP A 137 9.82 0.29 7.65
N PHE A 138 9.71 -1.03 7.46
CA PHE A 138 10.72 -1.83 6.78
C PHE A 138 10.88 -1.41 5.31
N ALA A 139 9.78 -1.23 4.56
CA ALA A 139 9.84 -0.74 3.18
C ALA A 139 10.55 0.61 3.07
N ARG A 140 10.24 1.57 3.95
CA ARG A 140 10.92 2.87 3.97
C ARG A 140 12.42 2.72 4.25
N SER A 141 12.79 1.83 5.17
CA SER A 141 14.19 1.54 5.50
C SER A 141 14.93 0.96 4.30
N PHE A 142 14.32 0.03 3.56
CA PHE A 142 14.86 -0.52 2.32
C PHE A 142 15.15 0.58 1.28
N TRP A 143 14.19 1.48 1.03
CA TRP A 143 14.37 2.58 0.08
C TRP A 143 15.46 3.56 0.53
N ASN A 144 15.54 3.89 1.82
CA ASN A 144 16.63 4.71 2.35
C ASN A 144 18.00 4.03 2.17
N SER A 145 18.11 2.72 2.39
CA SER A 145 19.36 1.99 2.13
C SER A 145 19.80 2.08 0.66
N LEU A 146 18.85 2.07 -0.28
CA LEU A 146 19.16 2.28 -1.70
C LEU A 146 19.75 3.67 -1.97
N ASP A 147 19.30 4.70 -1.24
CA ASP A 147 19.80 6.07 -1.35
C ASP A 147 21.27 6.19 -0.92
N TRP A 148 21.62 5.55 0.20
CA TRP A 148 23.01 5.46 0.67
C TRP A 148 23.91 4.78 -0.36
N CYS A 149 23.43 3.71 -1.01
CA CYS A 149 24.17 3.03 -2.08
C CYS A 149 24.41 3.95 -3.29
N LEU A 150 23.40 4.71 -3.73
CA LEU A 150 23.55 5.66 -4.84
C LEU A 150 24.54 6.78 -4.50
N SER A 151 24.43 7.35 -3.31
CA SER A 151 25.33 8.41 -2.82
C SER A 151 26.79 7.93 -2.82
N PHE A 152 27.03 6.72 -2.33
CA PHE A 152 28.36 6.13 -2.32
C PHE A 152 28.93 5.84 -3.72
N LEU A 153 28.08 5.35 -4.65
CA LEU A 153 28.49 5.15 -6.05
C LEU A 153 28.82 6.46 -6.75
N ASN A 154 28.08 7.54 -6.46
CA ASN A 154 28.35 8.87 -7.00
C ASN A 154 29.67 9.45 -6.46
N LEU A 155 29.95 9.29 -5.16
CA LEU A 155 31.23 9.69 -4.57
C LEU A 155 32.43 8.96 -5.22
N ARG A 156 32.28 7.68 -5.56
CA ARG A 156 33.32 6.92 -6.29
C ARG A 156 33.54 7.39 -7.72
N LYS A 157 32.55 8.00 -8.37
CA LYS A 157 32.69 8.57 -9.73
C LYS A 157 33.37 9.93 -9.74
N VAL A 158 33.20 10.73 -8.69
CA VAL A 158 33.84 12.06 -8.56
C VAL A 158 35.32 11.94 -8.17
N ASN A 159 35.71 10.85 -7.49
CA ASN A 159 37.10 10.58 -7.08
C ASN A 159 37.92 9.78 -8.12
N LYS A 160 37.49 9.69 -9.38
CA LYS A 160 38.24 9.14 -10.51
C LYS A 160 38.41 10.22 -11.57
#